data_AF-A0A6A3AGY9-F1
#
_entry.id   AF-A0A6A3AGY9-F1
#
_cell.length_a   1.000
_cell.length_b   1.000
_cell.length_c   1.000
_cell.angle_alpha   90.00
_cell.angle_beta   90.00
_cell.angle_gamma   90.00
#
_symmetry.space_group_name_H-M   'P 1'
#
loop_
_entity.id
_entity.type
_entity.pdbx_description
1 polymer ?
#
loop_
_entity_poly.entity_id
_entity_poly.type
_entity_poly.pdbx_seq_one_letter_code
_entity_poly.pdbx_strand_id
1 'polypeptide(L)'
;MDNVEFYEEVLGFVPIKRPSSFKFNGAWLYNYGIGMHLIENPSIDDFDTIVEPLPINPKDNHISFQCTDVGLVLRRLEDMGMKYVTALVEDEGNKVEQVFFHDPDGYMVELCNCENIPIIPLSSCSFKPRLSSFIKSAPPPKCGFMENAMMERLSMEMLNISF
;
A
#
# COMPACT_ATOMS: atom_id res chain seq x y z
N MET A 1 -1.11 20.62 3.12
CA MET A 1 -0.88 19.83 1.90
C MET A 1 -2.18 19.14 1.58
N ASP A 2 -2.62 19.11 0.32
CA ASP A 2 -3.80 18.32 -0.06
C ASP A 2 -3.46 16.82 -0.21
N ASN A 3 -4.47 15.96 -0.25
CA ASN A 3 -4.24 14.51 -0.32
C ASN A 3 -3.57 14.06 -1.61
N VAL A 4 -3.82 14.71 -2.75
CA VAL A 4 -3.21 14.27 -4.03
C VAL A 4 -1.72 14.52 -3.99
N GLU A 5 -1.32 15.73 -3.58
CA GLU A 5 0.09 16.10 -3.38
C GLU A 5 0.76 15.19 -2.34
N PHE A 6 0.05 14.79 -1.27
CA PHE A 6 0.55 13.82 -0.30
C PHE A 6 0.91 12.47 -0.92
N TYR A 7 -0.06 11.85 -1.59
CA TYR A 7 0.14 10.52 -2.12
C TYR A 7 1.13 10.51 -3.29
N GLU A 8 1.26 11.61 -4.02
CA GLU A 8 2.29 11.80 -5.04
C GLU A 8 3.69 11.99 -4.43
N GLU A 9 3.86 12.92 -3.49
CA GLU A 9 5.18 13.31 -2.98
C GLU A 9 5.75 12.39 -1.89
N VAL A 10 4.88 11.71 -1.14
CA VAL A 10 5.29 10.81 -0.04
C VAL A 10 5.28 9.35 -0.49
N LEU A 11 4.26 8.93 -1.24
CA LEU A 11 4.10 7.54 -1.68
C LEU A 11 4.42 7.36 -3.19
N GLY A 12 4.77 8.40 -3.93
CA GLY A 12 5.13 8.27 -5.35
C GLY A 12 3.96 7.81 -6.24
N PHE A 13 2.71 7.96 -5.81
CA PHE A 13 1.57 7.65 -6.66
C PHE A 13 1.43 8.67 -7.79
N VAL A 14 0.97 8.25 -8.96
CA VAL A 14 0.78 9.16 -10.09
C VAL A 14 -0.71 9.45 -10.27
N PRO A 15 -1.15 10.73 -10.30
CA PRO A 15 -2.51 11.07 -10.67
C PRO A 15 -2.85 10.59 -12.09
N ILE A 16 -3.96 9.87 -12.23
CA ILE A 16 -4.44 9.33 -13.52
C ILE A 16 -5.78 9.93 -13.93
N LYS A 17 -6.14 9.73 -15.19
CA LYS A 17 -7.40 10.23 -15.75
C LYS A 17 -8.60 9.60 -15.04
N ARG A 18 -9.37 10.44 -14.35
CA ARG A 18 -10.67 10.11 -13.79
C ARG A 18 -11.71 9.83 -14.90
N PRO A 19 -12.54 8.78 -14.79
CA PRO A 19 -13.66 8.55 -15.70
C PRO A 19 -14.64 9.72 -15.71
N SER A 20 -14.97 10.23 -16.90
CA SER A 20 -15.84 11.40 -17.07
C SER A 20 -17.31 11.15 -16.72
N SER A 21 -17.73 9.89 -16.59
CA SER A 21 -19.09 9.51 -16.23
C SER A 21 -19.42 9.75 -14.75
N PHE A 22 -18.42 9.90 -13.89
CA PHE A 22 -18.62 10.13 -12.46
C PHE A 22 -19.06 11.59 -12.21
N LYS A 23 -20.06 11.76 -11.34
CA LYS A 23 -20.69 13.05 -11.03
C LYS A 23 -20.38 13.58 -9.62
N PHE A 24 -19.39 13.00 -8.94
CA PHE A 24 -18.94 13.36 -7.60
C PHE A 24 -17.45 13.73 -7.62
N ASN A 25 -16.98 14.60 -6.72
CA ASN A 25 -15.58 15.00 -6.73
C ASN A 25 -14.65 13.90 -6.20
N GLY A 26 -13.39 13.92 -6.65
CA GLY A 26 -12.39 12.95 -6.22
C GLY A 26 -11.20 12.86 -7.18
N ALA A 27 -10.16 12.14 -6.75
CA ALA A 27 -8.91 11.94 -7.47
C ALA A 27 -8.62 10.45 -7.65
N TRP A 28 -8.00 10.11 -8.77
CA TRP A 28 -7.59 8.74 -9.09
C TRP A 28 -6.09 8.75 -9.20
N LEU A 29 -5.43 7.87 -8.47
CA LEU A 29 -4.00 7.69 -8.51
C LEU A 29 -3.67 6.23 -8.81
N TYR A 30 -2.51 6.00 -9.41
CA TYR A 30 -2.05 4.66 -9.74
C TYR A 30 -0.54 4.59 -9.59
N ASN A 31 -0.07 3.56 -8.90
CA ASN A 31 1.29 3.06 -8.96
C ASN A 31 1.33 1.67 -8.31
N TYR A 32 2.42 0.93 -8.48
CA TYR A 32 2.65 -0.38 -7.82
C TYR A 32 1.53 -1.39 -8.08
N GLY A 33 0.96 -1.39 -9.29
CA GLY A 33 -0.16 -2.26 -9.67
C GLY A 33 -1.50 -1.95 -9.00
N ILE A 34 -1.56 -0.96 -8.12
CA ILE A 34 -2.74 -0.63 -7.31
C ILE A 34 -3.30 0.71 -7.75
N GLY A 35 -4.63 0.74 -7.96
CA GLY A 35 -5.38 1.98 -8.13
C GLY A 35 -5.91 2.47 -6.78
N MET A 36 -5.62 3.73 -6.46
CA MET A 36 -6.14 4.42 -5.29
C MET A 36 -7.12 5.50 -5.72
N HIS A 37 -8.34 5.46 -5.19
CA HIS A 37 -9.38 6.44 -5.51
C HIS A 37 -9.75 7.23 -4.26
N LEU A 38 -9.47 8.53 -4.27
CA LEU A 38 -9.88 9.47 -3.24
C LEU A 38 -11.26 10.01 -3.64
N ILE A 39 -12.25 9.81 -2.79
CA ILE A 39 -13.63 10.24 -3.03
C ILE A 39 -13.98 11.31 -2.01
N GLU A 40 -14.29 12.51 -2.50
CA GLU A 40 -14.72 13.60 -1.62
C GLU A 40 -16.12 13.29 -1.08
N ASN A 41 -16.28 13.42 0.24
CA ASN A 41 -17.58 13.29 0.88
C ASN A 41 -18.18 14.68 1.13
N PRO A 42 -19.20 15.11 0.36
CA PRO A 42 -19.73 16.47 0.45
C PRO A 42 -20.49 16.77 1.74
N SER A 43 -20.75 15.76 2.59
CA SER A 43 -21.42 15.95 3.88
C SER A 43 -20.46 16.17 5.04
N ILE A 44 -19.15 16.04 4.83
CA ILE A 44 -18.12 16.34 5.82
C ILE A 44 -17.61 17.74 5.47
N ASP A 45 -17.85 18.69 6.35
CA ASP A 45 -17.36 20.07 6.18
C ASP A 45 -15.87 20.13 6.57
N ASP A 46 -15.10 21.07 6.01
CA ASP A 46 -13.65 21.22 6.31
C ASP A 46 -13.37 21.47 7.81
N PHE A 47 -14.40 21.83 8.58
CA PHE A 47 -14.35 22.01 10.03
C PHE A 47 -14.57 20.72 10.84
N ASP A 48 -15.18 19.68 10.26
CA ASP A 48 -15.38 18.38 10.92
C ASP A 48 -14.12 17.50 10.87
N THR A 49 -13.19 17.79 9.96
CA THR A 49 -11.90 17.08 9.80
C THR A 49 -10.79 17.58 10.72
N ILE A 50 -11.01 18.67 11.47
CA ILE A 50 -10.05 19.17 12.48
C ILE A 50 -10.50 18.75 13.88
N VAL A 51 -10.56 17.45 14.10
CA VAL A 51 -10.25 16.92 15.44
C VAL A 51 -8.73 16.88 15.49
N GLU A 52 -8.09 17.39 16.56
CA GLU A 52 -6.64 17.27 16.71
C GLU A 52 -6.18 15.88 16.25
N PRO A 53 -5.15 15.79 15.39
CA PRO A 53 -4.76 14.52 14.80
C PRO A 53 -4.60 13.52 15.93
N LEU A 54 -5.41 12.46 15.88
CA LEU A 54 -5.44 11.44 16.91
C LEU A 54 -4.01 10.98 17.20
N PRO A 55 -3.71 10.54 18.43
CA PRO A 55 -2.41 9.96 18.72
C PRO A 55 -2.10 8.85 17.71
N ILE A 56 -0.91 8.89 17.10
CA ILE A 56 -0.48 7.84 16.17
C ILE A 56 -0.33 6.55 16.98
N ASN A 57 -1.21 5.59 16.70
CA ASN A 57 -1.24 4.30 17.37
C ASN A 57 -1.07 3.19 16.32
N PRO A 58 0.10 2.54 16.24
CA PRO A 58 0.37 1.45 15.28
C PRO A 58 -0.62 0.27 15.32
N LYS A 59 -1.47 0.18 16.34
CA LYS A 59 -2.48 -0.88 16.50
C LYS A 59 -3.85 -0.54 15.92
N ASP A 60 -4.09 0.71 15.51
CA ASP A 60 -5.36 1.10 14.89
C ASP A 60 -5.42 0.65 13.42
N ASN A 61 -6.58 0.79 12.77
CA ASN A 61 -6.75 0.39 11.38
C ASN A 61 -5.86 1.26 10.46
N HIS A 62 -5.10 0.62 9.58
CA HIS A 62 -4.23 1.29 8.62
C HIS A 62 -4.09 0.50 7.31
N ILE A 63 -3.62 1.20 6.29
CA ILE A 63 -3.12 0.58 5.05
C ILE A 63 -1.60 0.60 5.10
N SER A 64 -1.00 -0.55 4.80
CA SER A 64 0.45 -0.73 4.81
C SER A 64 0.98 -0.84 3.39
N PHE A 65 2.08 -0.15 3.11
CA PHE A 65 2.80 -0.22 1.86
C PHE A 65 4.25 -0.64 2.10
N GLN A 66 4.79 -1.42 1.17
CA GLN A 66 6.18 -1.88 1.25
C GLN A 66 7.12 -0.90 0.55
N CYS A 67 8.21 -0.51 1.22
CA CYS A 67 9.27 0.33 0.68
C CYS A 67 10.65 -0.28 0.88
N THR A 68 11.60 0.12 0.02
CA THR A 68 12.98 -0.40 0.05
C THR A 68 13.89 0.33 1.05
N ASP A 69 13.55 1.57 1.42
CA ASP A 69 14.37 2.42 2.31
C ASP A 69 13.48 3.24 3.25
N VAL A 70 13.23 2.70 4.45
CA VAL A 70 12.48 3.39 5.52
C VAL A 70 13.23 4.65 5.99
N GLY A 71 14.56 4.67 5.94
CA GLY A 71 15.36 5.84 6.31
C GLY A 71 15.15 7.04 5.37
N LEU A 72 14.92 6.79 4.08
CA LEU A 72 14.54 7.84 3.15
C LEU A 72 13.11 8.35 3.39
N VAL A 73 12.17 7.45 3.71
CA VAL A 73 10.80 7.84 4.12
C VAL A 73 10.85 8.78 5.32
N LEU A 74 11.58 8.40 6.37
CA LEU A 74 11.70 9.20 7.58
C LEU A 74 12.21 10.62 7.29
N ARG A 75 13.28 10.74 6.49
CA ARG A 75 13.80 12.04 6.07
C ARG A 75 12.75 12.88 5.32
N ARG A 76 11.98 12.26 4.43
CA ARG A 76 10.91 12.95 3.68
C ARG A 76 9.81 13.46 4.62
N LEU A 77 9.36 12.62 5.56
CA LEU A 77 8.37 13.00 6.57
C LEU A 77 8.88 14.14 7.47
N GLU A 78 10.15 14.08 7.89
CA GLU A 78 10.82 15.12 8.66
C GLU A 78 10.90 16.45 7.89
N ASP A 79 11.34 16.42 6.62
CA ASP A 79 11.43 17.59 5.75
C ASP A 79 10.06 18.27 5.55
N MET A 80 8.99 17.49 5.59
CA MET A 80 7.60 17.95 5.47
C MET A 80 6.97 18.33 6.82
N GLY A 81 7.71 18.18 7.94
CA GLY A 81 7.23 18.50 9.29
C GLY A 81 6.12 17.56 9.77
N MET A 82 6.02 16.35 9.22
CA MET A 82 4.99 15.38 9.56
C MET A 82 5.34 14.61 10.83
N LYS A 83 4.32 14.37 11.67
CA LYS A 83 4.48 13.50 12.85
C LYS A 83 4.41 12.03 12.41
N TYR A 84 5.29 11.21 12.98
CA TYR A 84 5.31 9.78 12.76
C TYR A 84 5.71 9.02 14.03
N VAL A 85 5.44 7.72 14.05
CA VAL A 85 5.93 6.76 15.05
C VAL A 85 6.61 5.61 14.32
N THR A 86 7.73 5.13 14.83
CA THR A 86 8.42 3.96 14.28
C THR A 86 8.21 2.73 15.16
N ALA A 87 8.20 1.55 14.54
CA ALA A 87 8.30 0.28 15.24
C ALA A 87 9.35 -0.62 14.59
N LEU A 88 9.87 -1.57 15.37
CA LEU A 88 10.80 -2.58 14.91
C LEU A 88 10.25 -3.96 15.26
N VAL A 89 10.11 -4.80 14.25
CA VAL A 89 9.73 -6.21 14.40
C VAL A 89 10.97 -7.05 14.15
N GLU A 90 11.24 -8.01 15.01
CA GLU A 90 12.33 -8.97 14.84
C GLU A 90 11.76 -10.38 14.74
N ASP A 91 12.12 -11.10 13.68
CA ASP A 91 11.70 -12.49 13.44
C ASP A 91 12.84 -13.29 12.83
N GLU A 92 13.20 -14.41 13.48
CA GLU A 92 14.29 -15.30 13.07
C GLU A 92 15.63 -14.59 12.73
N GLY A 93 15.91 -13.46 13.38
CA GLY A 93 17.11 -12.66 13.15
C GLY A 93 17.00 -11.63 12.03
N ASN A 94 15.90 -11.62 11.28
CA ASN A 94 15.53 -10.54 10.37
C ASN A 94 14.87 -9.39 11.13
N LYS A 95 14.96 -8.19 10.57
CA LYS A 95 14.38 -6.98 11.16
C LYS A 95 13.48 -6.28 10.15
N VAL A 96 12.27 -5.94 10.56
CA VAL A 96 11.35 -5.10 9.79
C VAL A 96 11.18 -3.78 10.53
N GLU A 97 11.56 -2.70 9.86
CA GLU A 97 11.31 -1.34 10.28
C GLU A 97 9.95 -0.91 9.71
N GLN A 98 9.15 -0.29 10.57
CA GLN A 98 7.83 0.22 10.24
C GLN A 98 7.77 1.69 10.63
N VAL A 99 7.14 2.51 9.80
CA VAL A 99 6.82 3.90 10.13
C VAL A 99 5.33 4.14 9.92
N PHE A 100 4.69 4.75 10.92
CA PHE A 100 3.26 5.03 10.98
C PHE A 100 3.03 6.53 11.06
N PHE A 101 2.12 7.05 10.25
CA PHE A 101 1.79 8.46 10.18
C PHE A 101 0.35 8.65 9.66
N HIS A 102 -0.17 9.86 9.78
CA HIS A 102 -1.47 10.20 9.21
C HIS A 102 -1.31 10.92 7.87
N ASP A 103 -2.19 10.61 6.92
CA ASP A 103 -2.40 11.45 5.74
C ASP A 103 -3.09 12.78 6.12
N PRO A 104 -3.26 13.73 5.19
CA PRO A 104 -3.91 15.00 5.47
C PRO A 104 -5.35 14.90 6.02
N ASP A 105 -6.08 13.82 5.70
CA ASP A 105 -7.45 13.58 6.19
C ASP A 105 -7.48 12.79 7.52
N GLY A 106 -6.33 12.41 8.07
CA GLY A 106 -6.22 11.69 9.33
C GLY A 106 -6.27 10.16 9.21
N TYR A 107 -6.25 9.59 8.01
CA TYR A 107 -6.15 8.15 7.83
C TYR A 107 -4.73 7.68 8.14
N MET A 108 -4.61 6.55 8.85
CA MET A 108 -3.31 6.02 9.21
C MET A 108 -2.70 5.22 8.05
N VAL A 109 -1.45 5.55 7.73
CA VAL A 109 -0.62 4.92 6.72
C VAL A 109 0.60 4.29 7.40
N GLU A 110 0.95 3.08 6.99
CA GLU A 110 2.19 2.41 7.35
C GLU A 110 3.10 2.26 6.12
N LEU A 111 4.40 2.53 6.30
CA LEU A 111 5.45 2.10 5.37
C LEU A 111 6.42 1.15 6.09
N CYS A 112 6.70 0.00 5.48
CA CYS A 112 7.62 -1.01 6.05
C CYS A 112 8.56 -1.62 5.01
N ASN A 113 9.68 -2.19 5.46
CA ASN A 113 10.53 -3.07 4.65
C ASN A 113 10.20 -4.55 4.93
N CYS A 114 8.91 -4.89 4.88
CA CYS A 114 8.38 -6.18 5.30
C CYS A 114 8.96 -7.40 4.54
N GLU A 115 9.58 -7.21 3.37
CA GLU A 115 10.29 -8.27 2.64
C GLU A 115 11.50 -8.87 3.37
N ASN A 116 11.99 -8.20 4.41
CA ASN A 116 13.03 -8.78 5.26
C ASN A 116 12.56 -10.06 5.96
N ILE A 117 11.25 -10.29 6.06
CA ILE A 117 10.65 -11.52 6.57
C ILE A 117 10.04 -12.31 5.41
N PRO A 118 10.25 -13.64 5.32
CA PRO A 118 9.68 -14.44 4.26
C PRO A 118 8.14 -14.48 4.32
N ILE A 119 7.50 -14.23 3.18
CA ILE A 119 6.05 -14.39 3.05
C ILE A 119 5.73 -15.89 2.92
N ILE A 120 5.28 -16.50 4.01
CA ILE A 120 4.90 -17.91 4.06
C ILE A 120 3.37 -18.03 4.16
N PRO A 121 2.67 -18.47 3.09
CA PRO A 121 1.23 -18.67 3.15
C PRO A 121 0.84 -19.72 4.19
N LEU A 122 -0.03 -19.36 5.15
CA LEU A 122 -0.50 -20.28 6.21
C LEU A 122 -1.32 -21.47 5.66
N SER A 123 -1.90 -21.33 4.47
CA SER A 123 -2.45 -22.44 3.72
C SER A 123 -2.30 -22.17 2.23
N SER A 124 -1.61 -23.07 1.52
CA SER A 124 -1.65 -23.10 0.06
C SER A 124 -2.96 -23.76 -0.36
N CYS A 125 -4.06 -23.01 -0.29
CA CYS A 125 -5.29 -23.47 -0.95
C CYS A 125 -4.95 -23.67 -2.43
N SER A 126 -5.08 -24.92 -2.91
CA SER A 126 -5.08 -25.19 -4.33
C SER A 126 -6.24 -24.41 -4.95
N PHE A 127 -5.95 -23.23 -5.51
CA PHE A 127 -6.86 -22.53 -6.38
C PHE A 127 -7.11 -23.46 -7.56
N LYS A 128 -8.11 -24.33 -7.47
CA LYS A 128 -8.70 -24.96 -8.64
C LYS A 128 -9.40 -23.81 -9.36
N PRO A 129 -8.91 -23.34 -10.51
CA PRO A 129 -9.70 -22.44 -11.31
C PRO A 129 -10.99 -23.20 -11.59
N ARG A 130 -12.15 -22.65 -11.22
CA ARG A 130 -13.39 -23.09 -11.86
C ARG A 130 -13.25 -22.67 -13.30
N LEU A 131 -12.64 -23.54 -14.11
CA LEU A 131 -12.69 -23.43 -15.55
C LEU A 131 -14.18 -23.57 -15.88
N SER A 132 -14.82 -22.44 -16.20
CA SER A 132 -16.04 -22.47 -16.97
C SER A 132 -15.76 -23.40 -18.14
N SER A 133 -16.57 -24.46 -18.24
CA SER A 133 -16.57 -25.41 -19.34
C SER A 133 -16.24 -24.70 -20.64
N PHE A 134 -15.16 -25.08 -21.33
CA PHE A 134 -15.09 -25.31 -22.77
C PHE A 134 -13.63 -25.60 -23.17
N ILE A 135 -13.46 -26.75 -23.85
CA ILE A 135 -12.31 -27.22 -24.65
C ILE A 135 -11.22 -28.03 -23.91
N LYS A 136 -10.86 -29.13 -24.60
CA LYS A 136 -10.18 -30.34 -24.13
C LYS A 136 -8.65 -30.21 -24.04
N SER A 137 -8.12 -30.94 -23.05
CA SER A 137 -6.81 -31.62 -22.97
C SER A 137 -5.51 -30.81 -23.19
N ALA A 138 -4.87 -30.48 -22.06
CA ALA A 138 -3.40 -30.44 -21.93
C ALA A 138 -3.02 -31.08 -20.56
N PRO A 139 -1.89 -31.80 -20.46
CA PRO A 139 -1.48 -32.39 -19.19
C PRO A 139 -1.12 -31.28 -18.18
N PRO A 140 -1.36 -31.49 -16.87
CA PRO A 140 -1.15 -30.44 -15.87
C PRO A 140 0.34 -30.09 -15.79
N PRO A 141 0.71 -28.80 -15.72
CA PRO A 141 2.08 -28.42 -15.42
C PRO A 141 2.41 -28.85 -13.99
N LYS A 142 3.64 -29.34 -13.79
CA LYS A 142 4.14 -29.75 -12.47
C LYS A 142 4.13 -28.56 -11.51
N CYS A 143 3.71 -28.83 -10.28
CA CYS A 143 3.43 -27.90 -9.18
C CYS A 143 4.61 -26.99 -8.76
N GLY A 144 5.84 -27.22 -9.25
CA GLY A 144 7.00 -26.40 -8.90
C GLY A 144 7.17 -25.10 -9.70
N PHE A 145 6.44 -24.89 -10.81
CA PHE A 145 6.59 -23.67 -11.62
C PHE A 145 5.71 -22.52 -11.14
N MET A 146 4.55 -22.83 -10.53
CA MET A 146 3.58 -21.83 -10.07
C MET A 146 4.01 -21.09 -8.80
N GLU A 147 4.75 -21.76 -7.91
CA GLU A 147 5.25 -21.19 -6.67
C GLU A 147 6.31 -20.10 -6.94
N ASN A 148 7.25 -20.40 -7.84
CA ASN A 148 8.24 -19.42 -8.31
C ASN A 148 7.59 -18.24 -9.03
N ALA A 149 6.56 -18.47 -9.86
CA ALA A 149 5.88 -17.40 -10.58
C ALA A 149 5.01 -16.51 -9.66
N MET A 150 4.47 -17.03 -8.55
CA MET A 150 3.79 -16.22 -7.53
C MET A 150 4.79 -15.38 -6.73
N MET A 151 5.93 -15.97 -6.33
CA MET A 151 7.03 -15.24 -5.68
C MET A 151 7.61 -14.14 -6.58
N GLU A 152 7.87 -14.44 -7.86
CA GLU A 152 8.36 -13.44 -8.83
C GLU A 152 7.36 -12.32 -9.07
N ARG A 153 6.04 -12.60 -9.12
CA ARG A 153 5.00 -11.55 -9.26
C ARG A 153 4.81 -10.71 -8.01
N LEU A 154 4.99 -11.28 -6.82
CA LEU A 154 4.98 -10.52 -5.57
C LEU A 154 6.18 -9.56 -5.48
N SER A 155 7.29 -9.86 -6.17
CA SER A 155 8.51 -9.03 -6.17
C SER A 155 8.50 -7.84 -7.13
N MET A 156 7.53 -7.74 -8.05
CA MET A 156 7.64 -6.85 -9.22
C MET A 156 7.21 -5.38 -9.01
N GLU A 157 6.74 -4.97 -7.84
CA GLU A 157 6.12 -3.65 -7.67
C GLU A 157 6.41 -3.00 -6.29
N MET A 158 7.69 -2.84 -5.97
CA MET A 158 8.12 -2.13 -4.75
C MET A 158 8.03 -0.61 -4.92
N LEU A 159 7.72 0.12 -3.83
CA LEU A 159 8.01 1.55 -3.71
C LEU A 159 9.51 1.78 -3.74
N ASN A 160 10.04 2.03 -4.94
CA ASN A 160 11.36 2.61 -5.08
C ASN A 160 11.23 4.12 -4.89
N ILE A 161 11.41 4.56 -3.65
CA ILE A 161 11.47 5.99 -3.33
C ILE A 161 12.85 6.45 -3.80
N SER A 162 12.97 6.79 -5.09
CA SER A 162 14.19 7.36 -5.64
C SER A 162 13.76 8.42 -6.65
N PHE A 163 13.46 9.61 -6.14
CA PHE A 163 13.15 10.79 -6.94
C PHE A 163 14.06 11.94 -6.49
#